data_AF-A0A5M9K259-F1
#
_entry.id   AF-A0A5M9K259-F1
#
_cell.length_a   1.000
_cell.length_b   1.000
_cell.length_c   1.000
_cell.angle_alpha   90.00
_cell.angle_beta   90.00
_cell.angle_gamma   90.00
#
_symmetry.space_group_name_H-M   'P 1'
#
loop_
_entity.id
_entity.type
_entity.pdbx_description
1 polymer ?
#
loop_
_entity_poly.entity_id
_entity_poly.type
_entity_poly.pdbx_seq_one_letter_code
_entity_poly.pdbx_strand_id
1 'polypeptide(L)'
;MNCCDNSGARNLYIISVKGIGARLNRLPAGGVGDMVMATVKKGKPELRKKVMPAVIVRQSKPWKRTDGVFLYFEDNAGVIVNPKGEMKGSAITGPVGKEAAELWPRIASNSGVEVMDEWKGVALLLVRPTSYIKTWRSIIEN
;
A
#
# COMPACT_ATOMS: atom_id res chain seq x y z
N MET A 1 -6.56 6.23 -3.99
CA MET A 1 -5.14 5.91 -3.71
C MET A 1 -4.33 6.00 -4.99
N ASN A 2 -3.01 6.18 -4.88
CA ASN A 2 -2.10 6.18 -6.02
C ASN A 2 -1.93 4.76 -6.57
N CYS A 3 -1.70 4.64 -7.88
CA CYS A 3 -1.27 3.38 -8.47
C CYS A 3 0.25 3.37 -8.50
N CYS A 4 0.87 2.33 -7.95
CA CYS A 4 2.32 2.21 -7.87
C CYS A 4 2.88 1.15 -8.82
N ASP A 5 2.17 0.85 -9.91
CA ASP A 5 2.65 -0.05 -10.95
C ASP A 5 2.86 0.67 -12.29
N ASN A 6 3.57 0.00 -13.20
CA ASN A 6 3.78 0.47 -14.57
C ASN A 6 2.64 0.10 -15.54
N SER A 7 1.45 -0.27 -15.05
CA SER A 7 0.32 -0.67 -15.91
C SER A 7 -0.23 0.51 -16.76
N GLY A 8 0.06 1.74 -16.36
CA GLY A 8 -0.44 2.97 -16.96
C GLY A 8 -1.67 3.55 -16.26
N ALA A 9 -2.09 2.97 -15.13
CA ALA A 9 -2.96 3.63 -14.17
C ALA A 9 -2.14 4.60 -13.30
N ARG A 10 -2.73 5.75 -12.93
CA ARG A 10 -2.11 6.73 -12.02
C ARG A 10 -2.85 6.82 -10.70
N ASN A 11 -4.19 6.84 -10.74
CA ASN A 11 -5.03 6.93 -9.56
C ASN A 11 -6.12 5.86 -9.57
N LEU A 12 -6.20 5.14 -8.46
CA LEU A 12 -7.18 4.11 -8.18
C LEU A 12 -8.25 4.63 -7.22
N TYR A 13 -9.50 4.28 -7.51
CA TYR A 13 -10.64 4.54 -6.66
C TYR A 13 -11.24 3.22 -6.18
N ILE A 14 -11.16 2.98 -4.88
CA ILE A 14 -11.65 1.75 -4.24
C ILE A 14 -13.18 1.79 -4.21
N ILE A 15 -13.80 0.68 -4.58
CA ILE A 15 -15.25 0.48 -4.60
C ILE A 15 -15.66 -0.44 -3.45
N SER A 16 -14.92 -1.55 -3.29
CA SER A 16 -15.18 -2.54 -2.27
C SER A 16 -13.89 -3.24 -1.83
N VAL A 17 -13.94 -3.87 -0.67
CA VAL A 17 -12.84 -4.66 -0.11
C VAL A 17 -13.28 -6.12 -0.08
N LYS A 18 -12.43 -7.02 -0.54
CA LYS A 18 -12.74 -8.45 -0.59
C LYS A 18 -12.69 -9.05 0.82
N GLY A 19 -13.62 -9.95 1.13
CA GLY A 19 -13.64 -10.67 2.40
C GLY A 19 -14.23 -9.90 3.59
N ILE A 20 -14.76 -8.68 3.37
CA ILE A 20 -15.37 -7.89 4.43
C ILE A 20 -16.89 -8.10 4.45
N GLY A 21 -17.42 -8.45 5.62
CA GLY A 21 -18.84 -8.58 5.87
C GLY A 21 -19.56 -7.23 5.92
N ALA A 22 -20.81 -7.20 5.46
CA ALA A 22 -21.66 -6.02 5.56
C ALA A 22 -22.16 -5.82 7.00
N ARG A 23 -22.12 -4.58 7.49
CA ARG A 23 -22.72 -4.18 8.77
C ARG A 23 -23.36 -2.81 8.63
N LEU A 24 -24.55 -2.63 9.21
CA LEU A 24 -25.25 -1.35 9.21
C LEU A 24 -24.36 -0.25 9.79
N ASN A 25 -24.29 0.89 9.10
CA ASN A 25 -23.49 2.07 9.44
C ASN A 25 -21.96 1.86 9.46
N ARG A 26 -21.44 0.75 8.89
CA ARG A 26 -20.01 0.52 8.71
C ARG A 26 -19.64 0.58 7.24
N LEU A 27 -18.73 1.49 6.89
CA LEU A 27 -18.11 1.49 5.58
C LEU A 27 -17.06 0.36 5.50
N PRO A 28 -16.94 -0.33 4.35
CA PRO A 28 -15.90 -1.32 4.14
C PRO A 28 -14.53 -0.64 4.21
N ALA A 29 -13.61 -1.19 4.99
CA ALA A 29 -12.29 -0.62 5.24
C ALA A 29 -11.23 -1.69 5.01
N GLY A 30 -10.22 -1.38 4.18
CA GLY A 30 -9.08 -2.26 3.93
C GLY A 30 -7.77 -1.59 4.32
N GLY A 31 -6.78 -2.40 4.67
CA GLY A 31 -5.42 -1.97 4.98
C GLY A 31 -4.38 -2.61 4.06
N VAL A 32 -3.10 -2.42 4.42
CA VAL A 32 -1.96 -3.04 3.72
C VAL A 32 -2.14 -4.55 3.65
N GLY A 33 -2.00 -5.12 2.45
CA GLY A 33 -2.17 -6.54 2.16
C GLY A 33 -3.56 -6.94 1.67
N ASP A 34 -4.58 -6.11 1.90
CA ASP A 34 -5.96 -6.43 1.50
C ASP A 34 -6.17 -6.28 -0.02
N MET A 35 -6.96 -7.21 -0.57
CA MET A 35 -7.45 -7.14 -1.95
C MET A 35 -8.72 -6.29 -2.01
N VAL A 36 -8.70 -5.28 -2.87
CA VAL A 36 -9.80 -4.34 -3.09
C VAL A 36 -10.23 -4.34 -4.56
N MET A 37 -11.52 -4.11 -4.82
CA MET A 37 -12.00 -3.82 -6.17
C MET A 37 -11.88 -2.33 -6.41
N ALA A 38 -11.17 -1.94 -7.46
CA ALA A 38 -10.90 -0.55 -7.78
C ALA A 38 -11.19 -0.21 -9.25
N THR A 39 -11.50 1.07 -9.50
CA THR A 39 -11.53 1.65 -10.85
C THR A 39 -10.39 2.62 -11.04
N VAL A 40 -9.89 2.72 -12.28
CA VAL A 40 -8.90 3.74 -12.65
C VAL A 40 -9.62 5.05 -12.95
N LYS A 41 -9.33 6.09 -12.17
CA LYS A 41 -9.86 7.45 -12.39
C LYS A 41 -8.97 8.26 -13.32
N LYS A 42 -7.65 8.18 -13.11
CA LYS A 42 -6.63 8.83 -13.95
C LYS A 42 -5.65 7.78 -14.47
N GLY A 43 -5.36 7.80 -15.76
CA GLY A 43 -4.49 6.82 -16.43
C GLY A 43 -4.89 6.60 -17.89
N LYS A 44 -4.34 5.54 -18.49
CA LYS A 44 -4.64 5.13 -19.88
C LYS A 44 -6.15 5.00 -20.12
N PRO A 45 -6.70 5.52 -21.25
CA PRO A 45 -8.12 5.43 -21.57
C PRO A 45 -8.72 4.03 -21.51
N GLU A 46 -7.96 3.01 -21.93
CA GLU A 46 -8.36 1.60 -21.96
C GLU A 46 -8.62 0.99 -20.57
N LEU A 47 -7.95 1.52 -19.54
CA LEU A 47 -8.07 1.06 -18.16
C LEU A 47 -9.14 1.83 -17.38
N ARG A 48 -9.49 3.04 -17.82
CA ARG A 48 -10.55 3.83 -17.21
C ARG A 48 -11.88 3.09 -17.34
N LYS A 49 -12.77 3.28 -16.35
CA LYS A 49 -14.11 2.66 -16.25
C LYS A 49 -14.13 1.13 -16.05
N LYS A 50 -13.02 0.41 -16.27
CA LYS A 50 -12.91 -1.01 -15.94
C LYS A 50 -12.74 -1.18 -14.43
N VAL A 51 -13.48 -2.13 -13.87
CA VAL A 51 -13.35 -2.56 -12.48
C VAL A 51 -12.32 -3.69 -12.44
N MET A 52 -11.26 -3.51 -11.67
CA MET A 52 -10.16 -4.47 -11.55
C MET A 52 -9.82 -4.67 -10.07
N PRO A 53 -9.38 -5.87 -9.67
CA PRO A 53 -8.82 -6.05 -8.34
C PRO A 53 -7.47 -5.34 -8.22
N ALA A 54 -7.18 -4.87 -7.02
CA ALA A 54 -5.92 -4.24 -6.64
C ALA A 54 -5.56 -4.65 -5.22
N VAL A 55 -4.28 -4.61 -4.87
CA VAL A 55 -3.78 -4.84 -3.52
C VAL A 55 -3.24 -3.53 -2.96
N ILE A 56 -3.58 -3.22 -1.71
CA ILE A 56 -3.02 -2.06 -1.00
C ILE A 56 -1.62 -2.42 -0.51
N VAL A 57 -0.61 -1.65 -0.93
CA VAL A 57 0.80 -1.89 -0.54
C VAL A 57 1.32 -0.85 0.44
N ARG A 58 0.73 0.35 0.45
CA ARG A 58 1.08 1.45 1.34
C ARG A 58 -0.18 2.14 1.86
N GLN A 59 -0.14 2.51 3.13
CA GLN A 59 -1.20 3.29 3.77
C GLN A 59 -0.62 4.38 4.68
N SER A 60 -1.29 5.54 4.71
CA SER A 60 -0.91 6.66 5.60
C SER A 60 -1.39 6.47 7.04
N LYS A 61 -2.40 5.62 7.26
CA LYS A 61 -2.89 5.33 8.61
C LYS A 61 -1.87 4.42 9.32
N PRO A 62 -1.37 4.76 10.52
CA PRO A 62 -0.46 3.87 11.22
C PRO A 62 -1.11 2.55 11.61
N TRP A 63 -0.38 1.45 11.48
CA TRP A 63 -0.77 0.14 11.99
C TRP A 63 0.34 -0.44 12.87
N LYS A 64 -0.05 -1.37 13.76
CA LYS A 64 0.85 -1.99 14.71
C LYS A 64 1.37 -3.32 14.16
N ARG A 65 2.69 -3.49 14.18
CA ARG A 65 3.37 -4.75 13.89
C ARG A 65 3.48 -5.65 15.12
N THR A 66 3.81 -6.92 14.90
CA THR A 66 3.96 -7.94 15.95
C THR A 66 5.08 -7.62 16.94
N ASP A 67 6.13 -6.93 16.48
CA ASP A 67 7.22 -6.37 17.28
C ASP A 67 6.80 -5.19 18.19
N GLY A 68 5.56 -4.70 18.06
CA GLY A 68 5.02 -3.58 18.82
C GLY A 68 5.31 -2.20 18.22
N VAL A 69 5.91 -2.15 17.03
CA VAL A 69 6.25 -0.92 16.32
C VAL A 69 5.05 -0.42 15.50
N PHE A 70 4.85 0.90 15.42
CA PHE A 70 3.82 1.50 14.57
C PHE A 70 4.43 2.01 13.27
N LEU A 71 4.02 1.43 12.14
CA LEU A 71 4.49 1.82 10.82
C LEU A 71 3.42 2.64 10.10
N TYR A 72 3.84 3.63 9.31
CA TYR A 72 2.98 4.31 8.34
C TYR A 72 3.79 4.83 7.15
N PHE A 73 3.13 5.01 6.00
CA PHE A 73 3.73 5.56 4.79
C PHE A 73 3.29 6.99 4.53
N GLU A 74 4.05 7.74 3.74
CA GLU A 74 3.65 9.08 3.31
C GLU A 74 2.33 9.05 2.53
N ASP A 75 2.20 8.13 1.57
CA ASP A 75 1.05 8.03 0.68
C ASP A 75 0.27 6.71 0.80
N ASN A 76 -0.96 6.73 0.28
CA ASN A 76 -1.75 5.52 0.10
C ASN A 76 -1.56 5.04 -1.35
N ALA A 77 -1.06 3.82 -1.51
CA ALA A 77 -0.76 3.26 -2.82
C ALA A 77 -1.19 1.79 -2.96
N GLY A 78 -1.55 1.41 -4.18
CA GLY A 78 -1.91 0.04 -4.53
C GLY A 78 -1.43 -0.40 -5.91
N VAL A 79 -1.41 -1.71 -6.11
CA VAL A 79 -0.98 -2.40 -7.34
C VAL A 79 -2.17 -3.10 -7.95
N ILE A 80 -2.36 -3.01 -9.27
CA ILE A 80 -3.43 -3.74 -9.95
C ILE A 80 -3.05 -5.20 -10.11
N VAL A 81 -3.96 -6.08 -9.72
CA VAL A 81 -3.79 -7.53 -9.80
C VAL A 81 -4.95 -8.17 -10.55
N ASN A 82 -4.77 -9.44 -10.90
CA ASN A 82 -5.82 -10.32 -11.37
C ASN A 82 -6.53 -11.01 -10.18
N PRO A 83 -7.71 -11.61 -10.38
CA PRO A 83 -8.40 -12.37 -9.32
C PRO A 83 -7.57 -13.51 -8.73
N LYS A 84 -6.56 -14.01 -9.46
CA LYS A 84 -5.60 -15.03 -9.03
C LYS A 84 -4.44 -14.46 -8.18
N GLY A 85 -4.35 -13.14 -8.01
CA GLY A 85 -3.23 -12.50 -7.29
C GLY A 85 -2.00 -12.19 -8.13
N GLU A 86 -2.05 -12.44 -9.44
CA GLU A 86 -0.96 -12.08 -10.36
C GLU A 86 -1.01 -10.59 -10.68
N MET A 87 0.14 -9.93 -10.70
CA MET A 87 0.20 -8.53 -11.06
C MET A 87 -0.11 -8.32 -12.54
N LYS A 88 -0.81 -7.22 -12.84
CA LYS A 88 -1.02 -6.78 -14.23
C LYS A 88 0.18 -5.98 -14.76
N GLY A 89 0.80 -5.18 -13.90
CA GLY A 89 2.07 -4.51 -14.19
C GLY A 89 3.25 -5.47 -14.07
N SER A 90 4.40 -5.06 -14.61
CA SER A 90 5.66 -5.81 -14.54
C SER A 90 6.60 -5.30 -13.45
N ALA A 91 6.41 -4.09 -12.95
CA ALA A 91 7.26 -3.50 -11.91
C ALA A 91 6.45 -2.60 -10.98
N ILE A 92 6.87 -2.55 -9.71
CA ILE A 92 6.31 -1.68 -8.67
C ILE A 92 7.26 -0.52 -8.41
N THR A 93 6.71 0.67 -8.29
CA THR A 93 7.43 1.90 -7.94
C THR A 93 7.30 2.20 -6.44
N GLY A 94 8.44 2.38 -5.78
CA GLY A 94 8.53 2.76 -4.38
C GLY A 94 8.44 1.59 -3.41
N PRO A 95 8.48 1.87 -2.10
CA PRO A 95 8.53 0.83 -1.07
C PRO A 95 7.21 0.07 -0.96
N VAL A 96 7.30 -1.17 -0.47
CA VAL A 96 6.17 -2.07 -0.21
C VAL A 96 6.21 -2.51 1.25
N GLY A 97 5.05 -2.53 1.91
CA GLY A 97 4.95 -3.06 3.27
C GLY A 97 5.23 -4.58 3.30
N LYS A 98 6.01 -5.03 4.29
CA LYS A 98 6.32 -6.44 4.52
C LYS A 98 5.09 -7.34 4.50
N GLU A 99 4.03 -6.90 5.15
CA GLU A 99 2.77 -7.60 5.27
C GLU A 99 2.11 -7.87 3.91
N ALA A 100 2.21 -6.93 2.97
CA ALA A 100 1.72 -7.12 1.62
C ALA A 100 2.64 -8.03 0.79
N ALA A 101 3.95 -7.95 1.00
CA ALA A 101 4.94 -8.78 0.30
C ALA A 101 4.83 -10.26 0.70
N GLU A 102 4.64 -10.54 1.99
CA GLU A 102 4.47 -11.91 2.51
C GLU A 102 3.19 -12.57 1.99
N LEU A 103 2.08 -11.83 1.92
CA LEU A 103 0.81 -12.34 1.41
C LEU A 103 0.80 -12.54 -0.11
N TRP A 104 1.55 -11.72 -0.84
CA TRP A 104 1.52 -11.69 -2.31
C TRP A 104 2.92 -11.87 -2.89
N PRO A 105 3.36 -13.12 -3.16
CA PRO A 105 4.72 -13.41 -3.62
C PRO A 105 5.10 -12.68 -4.92
N ARG A 106 4.15 -12.50 -5.83
CA ARG A 106 4.38 -11.76 -7.08
C ARG A 106 4.64 -10.27 -6.85
N ILE A 107 4.03 -9.69 -5.82
CA ILE A 107 4.29 -8.30 -5.43
C ILE A 107 5.70 -8.18 -4.85
N ALA A 108 6.10 -9.13 -4.01
CA ALA A 108 7.45 -9.17 -3.43
C ALA A 108 8.55 -9.36 -4.50
N SER A 109 8.31 -10.21 -5.51
CA SER A 109 9.28 -10.44 -6.59
C SER A 109 9.46 -9.24 -7.52
N ASN A 110 8.42 -8.41 -7.67
CA ASN A 110 8.41 -7.28 -8.61
C ASN A 110 8.57 -5.91 -7.93
N SER A 111 8.80 -5.87 -6.61
CA SER A 111 9.20 -4.68 -5.89
C SER A 111 10.68 -4.40 -6.11
N GLY A 112 10.99 -3.38 -6.91
CA GLY A 112 12.38 -2.96 -7.16
C GLY A 112 13.03 -2.22 -5.98
N VAL A 113 12.24 -1.82 -4.98
CA VAL A 113 12.68 -1.14 -3.77
C VAL A 113 12.40 -2.04 -2.57
N GLU A 114 13.28 -2.02 -1.58
CA GLU A 114 13.27 -2.91 -0.42
C GLU A 114 11.89 -3.08 0.21
N VAL A 115 11.56 -4.35 0.50
CA VAL A 115 10.42 -4.69 1.37
C VAL A 115 10.74 -4.10 2.73
N MET A 116 9.87 -3.22 3.22
CA MET A 116 10.12 -2.49 4.46
C MET A 116 9.89 -3.38 5.67
N ASP A 117 10.96 -4.04 6.08
CA ASP A 117 11.00 -4.90 7.27
C ASP A 117 11.40 -4.11 8.52
N GLU A 118 12.30 -3.14 8.35
CA GLU A 118 12.82 -2.27 9.40
C GLU A 118 13.05 -0.84 8.87
N TRP A 119 13.45 0.07 9.76
CA TRP A 119 13.68 1.49 9.50
C TRP A 119 14.75 1.75 8.44
N LYS A 120 14.33 1.94 7.19
CA LYS A 120 15.20 2.47 6.13
C LYS A 120 14.59 3.71 5.47
N GLY A 121 14.50 4.80 6.24
CA GLY A 121 14.43 6.16 5.70
C GLY A 121 13.13 6.67 5.04
N VAL A 122 12.05 5.89 4.93
CA VAL A 122 10.80 6.34 4.22
C VAL A 122 9.48 6.15 4.98
N ALA A 123 9.51 5.59 6.19
CA ALA A 123 8.35 5.54 7.08
C ALA A 123 8.68 6.33 8.35
N LEU A 124 7.78 7.16 8.88
CA LEU A 124 8.01 7.84 10.16
C LEU A 124 7.46 6.98 11.32
N LEU A 125 8.15 6.92 12.45
CA LEU A 125 7.82 6.02 13.56
C LEU A 125 7.06 6.91 14.52
N LEU A 126 5.81 6.57 14.77
CA LEU A 126 5.24 6.99 16.04
C LEU A 126 5.71 5.97 17.09
N VAL A 127 6.95 6.16 17.57
CA VAL A 127 7.36 5.57 18.84
C VAL A 127 6.46 6.15 19.91
N ARG A 128 5.76 5.25 20.62
CA ARG A 128 5.07 5.36 21.92
C ARG A 128 4.76 6.79 22.42
N PRO A 129 3.49 7.14 22.72
CA PRO A 129 3.15 8.40 23.38
C PRO A 129 3.49 8.31 24.88
N THR A 130 4.78 8.22 25.20
CA THR A 130 5.34 8.54 26.51
C THR A 130 6.83 8.79 26.32
N SER A 131 7.22 10.05 26.48
CA SER A 131 8.59 10.60 26.49
C SER A 131 9.24 10.95 25.14
N TYR A 132 9.47 12.26 24.97
CA TYR A 132 10.46 12.92 24.12
C TYR A 132 10.23 12.97 22.59
N ILE A 133 9.64 14.09 22.17
CA ILE A 133 9.83 14.69 20.85
C ILE A 133 11.33 14.96 20.66
N LYS A 134 11.99 14.22 19.77
CA LYS A 134 13.28 14.61 19.20
C LYS A 134 13.07 14.89 17.72
N THR A 135 12.87 16.16 17.40
CA THR A 135 12.98 16.71 16.05
C THR A 135 14.43 16.54 15.60
N TRP A 136 14.68 15.82 14.51
CA TRP A 136 16.00 15.80 13.85
C TRP A 136 15.86 16.12 12.37
N ARG A 137 16.19 17.37 12.03
CA ARG A 137 16.87 17.73 10.78
C ARG A 137 18.28 17.12 10.81
N SER A 138 18.80 16.75 9.64
CA SER A 138 20.17 16.30 9.34
C SER A 138 20.46 14.80 9.44
N ILE A 139 20.00 14.03 8.44
CA ILE A 139 20.80 12.94 7.85
C ILE A 139 20.48 12.90 6.33
N ILE A 140 20.83 13.97 5.62
CA ILE A 140 21.03 13.97 4.16
C ILE A 140 22.33 14.73 3.95
N GLU A 141 23.45 14.07 4.24
CA GLU A 141 24.80 14.45 3.82
C GLU A 141 25.72 13.28 4.16
N ASN A 142 25.76 12.31 3.24
CA ASN A 142 26.92 11.56 2.76
C ASN A 142 26.46 10.46 1.79
#